data_AF-A0A1G1GF64-F1
#
_entry.id   AF-A0A1G1GF64-F1
#
_cell.length_a   1.000
_cell.length_b   1.000
_cell.length_c   1.000
_cell.angle_alpha   90.00
_cell.angle_beta   90.00
_cell.angle_gamma   90.00
#
_symmetry.space_group_name_H-M   'P 1'
#
loop_
_entity.id
_entity.type
_entity.pdbx_description
1 polymer ?
#
loop_
_entity_poly.entity_id
_entity_poly.type
_entity_poly.pdbx_seq_one_letter_code
_entity_poly.pdbx_strand_id
1 'polypeptide(L)' 'MNEQRKYSRFPLTATVRIVHANGTSLYAMTINISRDGVGLYSNSSIDYGTEVRLDVWIIQSLRKKTRLFRFEKV' A
#
# COMPACT_ATOMS: atom_id res chain seq x y z
N MET A 1 3.27 18.79 20.42
CA MET A 1 3.74 19.19 19.08
C MET A 1 2.76 18.59 18.08
N ASN A 2 2.04 19.40 17.30
CA ASN A 2 1.11 18.87 16.29
C ASN A 2 1.90 18.63 14.99
N GLU A 3 2.44 17.42 14.86
CA GLU A 3 3.09 17.01 13.62
C GLU A 3 2.03 16.81 12.52
N GLN A 4 2.13 17.61 11.46
CA GLN A 4 1.33 17.43 10.27
C GLN A 4 2.07 16.53 9.28
N ARG A 5 1.33 15.65 8.61
CA ARG A 5 1.90 14.79 7.57
C ARG A 5 2.35 15.65 6.39
N LYS A 6 3.60 15.45 5.94
CA LYS A 6 4.15 16.14 4.77
C LYS A 6 3.52 15.70 3.45
N TYR A 7 3.08 14.44 3.36
CA TYR A 7 2.50 13.88 2.13
C TYR A 7 1.15 13.23 2.37
N SER A 8 0.25 13.38 1.38
CA SER A 8 -1.01 12.66 1.32
C SER A 8 -0.78 11.16 1.19
N ARG A 9 -1.61 10.37 1.86
CA ARG A 9 -1.63 8.90 1.76
C ARG A 9 -2.79 8.47 0.89
N PHE A 10 -2.52 7.62 -0.08
CA PHE A 10 -3.53 7.05 -0.97
C PHE A 10 -3.90 5.65 -0.48
N PRO A 11 -5.20 5.36 -0.28
CA PRO A 11 -5.65 4.00 -0.01
C PRO A 11 -5.23 3.09 -1.17
N LEU A 12 -4.46 2.06 -0.86
CA LEU A 12 -3.99 1.10 -1.84
C LEU A 12 -3.76 -0.23 -1.12
N THR A 13 -4.38 -1.28 -1.66
CA THR A 13 -4.17 -2.65 -1.21
C THR A 13 -3.25 -3.34 -2.20
N ALA A 14 -2.04 -3.64 -1.77
CA ALA A 14 -0.99 -4.29 -2.52
C ALA A 14 -0.31 -5.34 -1.64
N THR A 15 0.21 -6.40 -2.26
CA THR A 15 1.04 -7.38 -1.57
C THR A 15 2.44 -6.80 -1.40
N VAL A 16 3.02 -6.95 -0.22
CA VAL A 16 4.38 -6.49 0.08
C VAL A 16 5.20 -7.66 0.58
N ARG A 17 6.39 -7.84 0.01
CA ARG A 17 7.45 -8.64 0.63
C ARG A 17 8.38 -7.72 1.38
N ILE A 18 8.62 -8.09 2.63
CA ILE A 18 9.47 -7.37 3.56
C ILE A 18 10.70 -8.22 3.77
N VAL A 19 11.85 -7.71 3.36
CA VAL A 19 13.13 -8.43 3.44
C VAL A 19 13.97 -7.81 4.54
N HIS A 20 14.21 -8.57 5.60
CA HIS A 20 15.09 -8.19 6.68
C HIS A 20 16.56 -8.27 6.24
N ALA A 21 17.43 -7.55 6.95
CA ALA A 21 18.87 -7.56 6.70
C ALA A 21 19.50 -8.97 6.80
N ASN A 22 18.92 -9.85 7.62
CA ASN A 22 19.35 -11.25 7.76
C ASN A 22 18.87 -12.16 6.60
N GLY A 23 18.18 -11.61 5.60
CA GLY A 23 17.65 -12.34 4.44
C GLY A 23 16.28 -12.99 4.65
N THR A 24 15.73 -12.98 5.87
CA THR A 24 14.37 -13.49 6.13
C THR A 24 13.34 -12.60 5.42
N SER A 25 12.34 -13.24 4.80
CA SER A 25 11.26 -12.56 4.09
C SER A 25 9.92 -12.77 4.78
N LEU A 26 9.17 -11.70 4.97
CA LEU A 26 7.78 -11.71 5.41
C LEU A 26 6.88 -11.18 4.31
N TYR A 27 5.61 -11.57 4.34
CA TYR A 27 4.61 -11.05 3.43
C TYR A 27 3.51 -10.34 4.21
N ALA A 28 3.07 -9.19 3.70
CA ALA A 28 2.02 -8.37 4.28
C ALA A 28 1.18 -7.71 3.19
N MET A 29 0.09 -7.08 3.60
CA MET A 29 -0.76 -6.26 2.72
C MET A 29 -0.64 -4.79 3.11
N THR A 30 -0.63 -3.89 2.13
CA THR A 30 -0.71 -2.45 2.39
C THR A 30 -2.14 -2.00 2.70
N ILE A 31 -2.24 -0.98 3.55
CA ILE A 31 -3.46 -0.20 3.78
C ILE A 31 -3.43 1.06 2.90
N ASN A 32 -2.26 1.69 2.80
CA ASN A 32 -2.04 2.92 2.05
C ASN A 32 -0.57 3.11 1.68
N ILE A 33 -0.33 4.04 0.75
CA ILE A 33 1.00 4.44 0.31
C ILE A 33 1.10 5.96 0.23
N SER A 34 2.27 6.51 0.55
CA SER A 34 2.65 7.91 0.31
C SER A 34 4.03 7.97 -0.34
N ARG A 35 4.47 9.19 -0.68
CA ARG A 35 5.80 9.42 -1.26
C ARG A 35 6.94 8.97 -0.34
N ASP A 36 6.72 8.98 0.97
CA ASP A 36 7.72 8.72 2.01
C ASP A 36 7.51 7.41 2.77
N GLY A 37 6.49 6.62 2.45
CA GLY A 37 6.26 5.41 3.22
C GLY A 37 5.04 4.60 2.79
N VAL A 38 4.90 3.44 3.44
CA VAL A 38 3.84 2.47 3.22
C VAL A 38 3.21 2.14 4.57
N GLY A 39 1.89 2.21 4.64
CA GLY A 39 1.12 1.68 5.77
C GLY A 39 0.82 0.21 5.53
N LEU A 40 1.20 -0.66 6.47
CA LEU A 40 0.97 -2.11 6.41
C LEU A 40 -0.14 -2.51 7.39
N TYR A 41 -0.92 -3.52 7.03
CA TYR A 41 -1.70 -4.25 8.02
C TYR A 41 -0.72 -4.94 8.97
N SER A 42 -0.98 -4.80 10.28
CA SER A 42 -0.09 -5.22 11.36
C SER A 42 0.50 -6.61 11.10
N ASN A 43 1.83 -6.68 11.08
CA ASN A 43 2.57 -7.93 11.18
C ASN A 43 3.43 -7.83 12.45
N SER A 44 3.16 -8.69 13.43
CA SER A 44 3.80 -8.66 14.77
C SER A 44 5.29 -9.04 14.76
N SER A 45 5.87 -9.29 13.60
CA SER A 45 7.26 -9.75 13.44
C SER A 45 8.24 -8.66 13.00
N ILE A 46 7.84 -7.38 13.02
CA ILE A 46 8.73 -6.25 12.66
C ILE A 46 8.74 -5.23 13.80
N ASP A 47 9.90 -5.08 14.43
CA ASP A 47 10.11 -4.12 15.49
C ASP A 47 10.34 -2.71 14.94
N TYR A 48 9.88 -1.72 15.70
CA TYR A 48 10.10 -0.31 15.37
C TYR A 48 11.60 0.01 15.26
N GLY A 49 11.98 0.75 14.22
CA GLY A 49 13.37 1.10 13.96
C GLY A 49 14.16 0.05 13.18
N THR A 50 13.58 -1.12 12.89
CA THR A 50 14.23 -2.13 12.03
C THR A 50 14.32 -1.63 10.59
N GLU A 51 15.52 -1.59 10.03
CA GLU A 51 15.70 -1.36 8.60
C GLU A 51 15.31 -2.60 7.78
N VAL A 52 14.45 -2.40 6.80
CA VAL A 52 13.96 -3.45 5.90
C VAL A 52 13.90 -2.95 4.47
N ARG A 53 14.04 -3.87 3.51
CA ARG A 53 13.71 -3.62 2.11
C ARG A 53 12.27 -4.03 1.84
N LEU A 54 11.51 -3.18 1.16
CA LEU A 54 10.13 -3.45 0.76
C LEU A 54 10.05 -3.65 -0.76
N ASP A 55 9.58 -4.82 -1.19
CA ASP A 55 9.16 -5.06 -2.56
C ASP A 55 7.62 -5.03 -2.61
N VAL A 56 7.04 -4.05 -3.32
CA VAL A 56 5.58 -3.82 -3.36
C VAL A 56 5.01 -4.26 -4.71
N TRP A 57 4.09 -5.22 -4.71
CA TRP A 57 3.35 -5.66 -5.90
C TRP A 57 1.93 -5.10 -5.90
N ILE A 58 1.71 -4.13 -6.79
CA ILE A 58 0.40 -3.55 -7.04
C ILE A 58 -0.32 -4.46 -8.04
N ILE A 59 -1.18 -5.35 -7.54
CA ILE A 59 -2.07 -6.12 -8.41
C ILE A 59 -3.20 -5.18 -8.84
N GLN A 60 -3.02 -4.49 -9.97
CA GLN A 60 -4.15 -3.86 -10.64
C GLN A 60 -5.07 -4.97 -11.16
N SER A 61 -6.06 -5.38 -10.36
CA SER A 61 -7.29 -5.88 -10.95
C SER A 61 -7.78 -4.74 -11.83
N LEU A 62 -7.67 -4.90 -13.15
CA LEU A 62 -8.31 -4.05 -14.14
C LEU A 62 -9.82 -4.16 -13.90
N ARG A 63 -10.33 -3.46 -12.89
CA ARG A 63 -11.75 -3.14 -12.79
C ARG A 63 -12.02 -2.22 -13.97
N LYS A 64 -12.26 -2.80 -15.14
CA LYS A 64 -12.94 -2.15 -16.25
C LYS A 64 -14.24 -1.61 -15.66
N LYS A 65 -14.26 -0.34 -15.27
CA LYS A 65 -15.50 0.38 -15.03
C LYS A 65 -16.13 0.57 -16.40
N THR A 66 -16.89 -0.42 -16.85
CA THR A 66 -17.84 -0.22 -17.96
C THR A 66 -18.89 0.75 -17.44
N ARG A 67 -18.73 2.05 -17.74
CA ARG A 67 -19.81 3.02 -17.56
C ARG A 67 -20.76 2.87 -18.73
N LEU A 68 -21.94 2.32 -18.48
CA LEU A 68 -23.03 2.35 -19.45
C LEU A 68 -23.67 3.74 -19.38
N PHE A 69 -23.49 4.54 -20.43
CA PHE A 69 -24.23 5.80 -20.58
C PHE A 69 -25.47 5.51 -21.41
N ARG A 70 -26.66 5.64 -20.81
CA ARG A 70 -27.93 5.65 -21.55
C ARG A 70 -28.31 7.11 -21.79
N PHE A 71 -28.33 7.53 -23.03
CA PHE A 71 -28.91 8.81 -23.41
C PHE A 71 -30.40 8.60 -23.65
N GLU A 72 -31.23 9.33 -22.91
CA GLU A 72 -32.66 9.42 -23.17
C GLU A 72 -32.89 10.63 -24.09
N LYS A 73 -33.73 10.41 -25.11
CA LYS A 73 -34.09 11.43 -26.09
C LYS A 73 -35.05 12.42 -25.42
N VAL A 74 -34.70 13.71 -25.44
CA VAL A 74 -35.59 14.82 -25.08
C VAL A 74 -36.66 14.97 -26.15
#